data_AF-A0A235ESG7-F1
#
_entry.id   AF-A0A235ESG7-F1
#
_cell.length_a   1.000
_cell.length_b   1.000
_cell.length_c   1.000
_cell.angle_alpha   90.00
_cell.angle_beta   90.00
_cell.angle_gamma   90.00
#
_symmetry.space_group_name_H-M   'P 1'
#
loop_
_entity.id
_entity.type
_entity.pdbx_description
1 polymer ?
#
loop_
_entity_poly.entity_id
_entity_poly.type
_entity_poly.pdbx_seq_one_letter_code
_entity_poly.pdbx_strand_id
1 'polypeptide(L)'
;MQSKIIRGPRGVQMEEVWAAADTVLGLGERPTIERVRQQLGRGSPNTVGPMLDGWYGSLAKRLQSPVDAIEQDDGAEVPLPAPVVRAAKAMWGRALQHADERVTAQFTEARKDLSVQAEALRQAQDVLAQETQRLADRSEAYDMAMQARDAQIAEMGRLVQELQQQLAGSQEMLAASRSESKQLRLAADAERRRQEAKEVEHRGERTRLEERAQAQERRLNAEVDRARQESKRLALKLEGDARASAKSLSASLEKARELEAHVVTLQAEKAGLVKDLQAARDETKDLRAKLEQRSTEMFAVLSELRDRLPTIPTSDPVQSTLKTRKARAKASNRSN
;
A
#
# COMPACT_ATOMS: atom_id res chain seq x y z
N MET A 1 34.32 43.58 146.16
CA MET A 1 35.39 44.58 146.36
C MET A 1 35.46 45.46 145.14
N GLN A 2 35.21 46.76 145.31
CA GLN A 2 35.27 47.76 144.24
C GLN A 2 36.73 48.14 144.00
N SER A 3 37.30 47.77 142.85
CA SER A 3 38.61 48.28 142.40
C SER A 3 38.37 49.52 141.54
N LYS A 4 38.53 50.70 142.15
CA LYS A 4 38.65 51.98 141.45
C LYS A 4 39.82 51.89 140.46
N ILE A 5 39.56 52.04 139.16
CA ILE A 5 40.61 52.24 138.16
C ILE A 5 40.58 53.71 137.74
N ILE A 6 41.65 54.40 138.13
CA ILE A 6 41.93 55.80 137.86
C ILE A 6 42.17 55.96 136.34
N ARG A 7 41.37 56.81 135.68
CA ARG A 7 41.54 57.16 134.26
C ARG A 7 42.65 58.20 134.12
N GLY A 8 43.80 57.76 133.61
CA GLY A 8 44.89 58.60 133.07
C GLY A 8 45.11 58.33 131.57
N PRO A 9 45.66 59.27 130.80
CA PRO A 9 45.59 59.25 129.34
C PRO A 9 46.59 58.25 128.71
N ARG A 10 46.08 57.41 127.80
CA ARG A 10 46.81 56.62 126.77
C ARG A 10 47.59 55.35 127.19
N GLY A 11 47.06 54.53 128.10
CA GLY A 11 47.52 53.14 128.31
C GLY A 11 46.39 52.12 128.11
N VAL A 12 46.66 51.00 127.45
CA VAL A 12 45.75 49.83 127.38
C VAL A 12 46.26 48.78 128.36
N GLN A 13 45.35 48.14 129.11
CA GLN A 13 45.70 47.12 130.09
C GLN A 13 45.74 45.72 129.45
N MET A 14 46.55 44.83 130.02
CA MET A 14 46.74 43.45 129.54
C MET A 14 45.41 42.69 129.47
N GLU A 15 44.57 42.83 130.49
CA GLU A 15 43.29 42.13 130.63
C GLU A 15 42.29 42.55 129.55
N GLU A 16 42.31 43.82 129.17
CA GLU A 16 41.44 44.34 128.10
C GLU A 16 41.87 43.81 126.72
N VAL A 17 43.19 43.69 126.48
CA VAL A 17 43.75 43.07 125.26
C VAL A 17 43.36 41.60 125.16
N TRP A 18 43.44 40.87 126.26
CA TRP A 18 43.11 39.44 126.30
C TRP A 18 41.62 39.18 126.07
N ALA A 19 40.75 39.96 126.71
CA ALA A 19 39.30 39.86 126.51
C ALA A 19 38.88 40.20 125.07
N ALA A 20 39.51 41.21 124.46
CA ALA A 20 39.27 41.54 123.06
C ALA A 20 39.78 40.45 122.11
N ALA A 21 40.94 39.86 122.39
CA ALA A 21 41.48 38.73 121.62
C ALA A 21 40.57 37.49 121.71
N ASP A 22 40.05 37.18 122.90
CA ASP A 22 39.07 36.10 123.11
C ASP A 22 37.77 36.35 122.34
N THR A 23 37.30 37.61 122.29
CA THR A 23 36.12 37.99 121.52
C THR A 23 36.34 37.81 120.01
N VAL A 24 37.50 38.22 119.49
CA VAL A 24 37.86 38.03 118.07
C VAL A 24 37.99 36.53 117.74
N LEU A 25 38.56 35.74 118.65
CA LEU A 25 38.66 34.29 118.48
C LEU A 25 37.27 33.62 118.47
N GLY A 26 36.35 34.07 119.32
CA GLY A 26 34.96 33.59 119.35
C GLY A 26 34.17 33.89 118.08
N LEU A 27 34.58 34.91 117.32
CA LEU A 27 34.05 35.22 115.99
C LEU A 27 34.66 34.36 114.88
N GLY A 28 35.57 33.43 115.20
CA GLY A 28 36.24 32.55 114.24
C GLY A 28 37.37 33.23 113.46
N GLU A 29 37.73 34.46 113.82
CA GLU A 29 38.80 35.22 113.16
C GLU A 29 40.12 35.12 113.93
N ARG A 30 41.25 35.23 113.20
CA ARG A 30 42.59 35.21 113.82
C ARG A 30 42.81 36.53 114.60
N PRO A 31 43.09 36.48 115.92
CA PRO A 31 43.34 37.68 116.73
C PRO A 31 44.66 38.35 116.37
N THR A 32 44.68 39.17 115.32
CA THR A 32 45.86 39.98 114.94
C THR A 32 45.87 41.32 115.68
N ILE A 33 47.05 41.95 115.79
CA ILE A 33 47.23 43.25 116.48
C ILE A 33 46.22 44.30 115.99
N GLU A 34 45.95 44.34 114.68
CA GLU A 34 45.01 45.27 114.08
C GLU A 34 43.55 45.01 114.49
N ARG A 35 43.13 43.73 114.51
CA ARG A 35 41.76 43.32 114.84
C ARG A 35 41.45 43.47 116.33
N VAL A 36 42.40 43.08 117.18
CA VAL A 36 42.28 43.28 118.62
C VAL A 36 42.18 44.78 118.93
N ARG A 37 42.93 45.63 118.22
CA ARG A 37 42.83 47.08 118.32
C ARG A 37 41.49 47.64 117.81
N GLN A 38 40.95 47.10 116.70
CA GLN A 38 39.61 47.47 116.23
C GLN A 38 38.54 47.11 117.27
N GLN A 39 38.64 45.93 117.88
CA GLN A 39 37.71 45.47 118.91
C GLN A 39 37.80 46.29 120.20
N LEU A 40 39.01 46.74 120.59
CA LEU A 40 39.21 47.64 121.73
C LEU A 40 38.88 49.10 121.44
N GLY A 41 38.98 49.53 120.19
CA GLY A 41 38.86 50.93 119.76
C GLY A 41 39.98 51.86 120.25
N ARG A 42 41.04 51.34 120.89
CA ARG A 42 42.15 52.10 121.48
C ARG A 42 43.44 51.27 121.61
N GLY A 43 44.57 51.93 121.87
CA GLY A 43 45.90 51.33 122.03
C GLY A 43 46.80 51.50 120.82
N SER A 44 48.12 51.67 121.02
CA SER A 44 49.08 51.70 119.90
C SER A 44 49.53 50.28 119.55
N PRO A 45 49.91 49.99 118.28
CA PRO A 45 50.42 48.68 117.89
C PRO A 45 51.59 48.20 118.75
N ASN A 46 52.46 49.13 119.18
CA ASN A 46 53.63 48.82 120.01
C ASN A 46 53.26 48.39 121.44
N THR A 47 52.05 48.70 121.90
CA THR A 47 51.55 48.34 123.24
C THR A 47 50.75 47.04 123.21
N VAL A 48 49.94 46.84 122.16
CA VAL A 48 49.08 45.65 122.01
C VAL A 48 49.90 44.42 121.61
N GLY A 49 50.95 44.57 120.79
CA GLY A 49 51.77 43.46 120.31
C GLY A 49 52.31 42.55 121.42
N PRO A 50 53.13 43.07 122.37
CA PRO A 50 53.68 42.24 123.46
C PRO A 50 52.61 41.62 124.36
N MET A 51 51.48 42.31 124.57
CA MET A 51 50.37 41.82 125.39
C MET A 51 49.60 40.69 124.70
N LEU A 52 49.46 40.77 123.38
CA LEU A 52 48.84 39.75 122.54
C LEU A 52 49.75 38.51 122.39
N ASP A 53 51.07 38.69 122.36
CA ASP A 53 52.02 37.57 122.38
C ASP A 53 51.93 36.79 123.71
N GLY A 54 51.78 37.50 124.83
CA GLY A 54 51.48 36.90 126.13
C GLY A 54 50.15 36.14 126.15
N TRP A 55 49.11 36.69 125.49
CA TRP A 55 47.82 36.02 125.30
C TRP A 55 47.98 34.72 124.52
N TYR A 56 48.65 34.73 123.36
CA TYR A 56 48.91 33.54 122.54
C TYR A 56 49.71 32.47 123.30
N GLY A 57 50.69 32.88 124.12
CA GLY A 57 51.42 31.95 124.99
C GLY A 57 50.54 31.30 126.06
N SER A 58 49.57 32.03 126.61
CA SER A 58 48.57 31.47 127.55
C SER A 58 47.46 30.68 126.85
N LEU A 59 47.16 30.99 125.59
CA LEU A 59 46.10 30.36 124.81
C LEU A 59 46.39 28.88 124.56
N ALA A 60 47.64 28.52 124.26
CA ALA A 60 48.05 27.13 124.11
C ALA A 60 47.77 26.31 125.38
N LYS A 61 48.08 26.87 126.56
CA LYS A 61 47.77 26.23 127.85
C LYS A 61 46.26 26.11 128.07
N ARG A 62 45.49 27.15 127.74
CA ARG A 62 44.02 27.16 127.87
C ARG A 62 43.31 26.18 126.93
N LEU A 63 43.81 26.00 125.69
CA LEU A 63 43.26 25.06 124.70
C LEU A 63 43.66 23.61 124.98
N GLN A 64 44.82 23.37 125.61
CA GLN A 64 45.19 22.05 126.12
C GLN A 64 44.38 21.65 127.38
N SER A 65 43.91 22.64 128.14
CA SER A 65 43.21 22.44 129.43
C SER A 65 41.72 21.97 129.41
N PRO A 66 41.06 21.61 128.28
CA PRO A 66 39.78 20.90 128.35
C PRO A 66 39.77 19.50 127.70
N VAL A 67 40.89 19.03 127.12
CA VAL A 67 40.96 17.67 126.52
C VAL A 67 41.71 16.70 127.44
N ASP A 68 42.73 17.16 128.17
CA ASP A 68 43.42 16.33 129.18
C ASP A 68 42.77 16.41 130.57
N ALA A 69 41.85 17.37 130.80
CA ALA A 69 41.10 17.50 132.05
C ALA A 69 39.95 16.47 132.20
N ILE A 70 39.62 15.72 131.14
CA ILE A 70 38.64 14.62 131.22
C ILE A 70 39.29 13.35 131.79
N GLU A 71 40.62 13.25 131.81
CA GLU A 71 41.33 12.10 132.41
C GLU A 71 41.93 12.41 133.79
N GLN A 72 41.89 13.66 134.27
CA GLN A 72 42.53 14.07 135.53
C GLN A 72 41.69 15.07 136.36
N ASP A 73 40.40 14.76 136.56
CA ASP A 73 39.57 15.40 137.59
C ASP A 73 39.18 14.38 138.68
N ASP A 74 39.96 14.36 139.76
CA ASP A 74 39.62 13.79 141.08
C ASP A 74 38.59 14.68 141.84
N GLY A 75 37.87 15.54 141.12
CA GLY A 75 36.89 16.49 141.60
C GLY A 75 35.47 16.18 141.12
N ALA A 76 34.92 15.04 141.55
CA ALA A 76 33.48 14.80 141.56
C ALA A 76 32.73 15.24 140.28
N GLU A 77 33.14 14.72 139.12
CA GLU A 77 32.11 14.10 138.29
C GLU A 77 31.37 13.17 139.25
N VAL A 78 30.14 13.50 139.66
CA VAL A 78 29.25 12.45 140.13
C VAL A 78 29.28 11.46 138.97
N PRO A 79 29.96 10.31 139.10
CA PRO A 79 30.13 9.42 137.97
C PRO A 79 28.70 9.10 137.61
N LEU A 80 28.25 9.53 136.43
CA LEU A 80 26.87 9.35 135.98
C LEU A 80 26.55 7.91 136.38
N PRO A 81 25.58 7.68 137.28
CA PRO A 81 25.52 6.43 138.01
C PRO A 81 25.66 5.30 137.01
N ALA A 82 26.52 4.30 137.27
CA ALA A 82 26.82 3.27 136.28
C ALA A 82 25.57 2.70 135.54
N PRO A 83 24.36 2.62 136.16
CA PRO A 83 23.11 2.37 135.43
C PRO A 83 22.79 3.33 134.27
N VAL A 84 23.01 4.64 134.43
CA VAL A 84 22.75 5.70 133.44
C VAL A 84 23.69 5.60 132.23
N VAL A 85 25.00 5.41 132.45
CA VAL A 85 25.96 5.24 131.34
C VAL A 85 25.68 3.95 130.56
N ARG A 86 25.34 2.85 131.25
CA ARG A 86 24.92 1.61 130.59
C ARG A 86 23.62 1.80 129.80
N ALA A 87 22.65 2.53 130.34
CA ALA A 87 21.41 2.86 129.64
C ALA A 87 21.68 3.72 128.39
N ALA A 88 22.54 4.74 128.47
CA ALA A 88 22.89 5.59 127.34
C ALA A 88 23.62 4.82 126.22
N LYS A 89 24.60 3.97 126.56
CA LYS A 89 25.28 3.08 125.60
C LYS A 89 24.31 2.06 124.98
N ALA A 90 23.40 1.50 125.77
CA ALA A 90 22.36 0.61 125.26
C ALA A 90 21.39 1.32 124.31
N MET A 91 20.96 2.54 124.64
CA MET A 91 20.11 3.36 123.77
C MET A 91 20.84 3.73 122.47
N TRP A 92 22.12 4.12 122.53
CA TRP A 92 22.93 4.43 121.36
C TRP A 92 23.17 3.21 120.47
N GLY A 93 23.56 2.07 121.06
CA GLY A 93 23.71 0.81 120.33
C GLY A 93 22.41 0.38 119.64
N ARG A 94 21.27 0.58 120.31
CA ARG A 94 19.95 0.30 119.73
C ARG A 94 19.55 1.30 118.64
N ALA A 95 19.94 2.57 118.76
CA ALA A 95 19.75 3.58 117.72
C ALA A 95 20.57 3.25 116.47
N LEU A 96 21.83 2.84 116.63
CA LEU A 96 22.69 2.38 115.52
C LEU A 96 22.14 1.12 114.87
N GLN A 97 21.70 0.14 115.66
CA GLN A 97 21.07 -1.07 115.13
C GLN A 97 19.81 -0.73 114.33
N HIS A 98 18.93 0.13 114.84
CA HIS A 98 17.75 0.57 114.09
C HIS A 98 18.08 1.40 112.84
N ALA A 99 19.18 2.17 112.85
CA ALA A 99 19.64 2.88 111.66
C ALA A 99 20.16 1.91 110.59
N ASP A 100 20.94 0.90 110.98
CA ASP A 100 21.46 -0.14 110.08
C ASP A 100 20.33 -1.01 109.52
N GLU A 101 19.39 -1.44 110.35
CA GLU A 101 18.17 -2.15 109.94
C GLU A 101 17.35 -1.33 108.93
N ARG A 102 17.23 -0.01 109.13
CA ARG A 102 16.51 0.88 108.19
C ARG A 102 17.25 1.04 106.87
N VAL A 103 18.57 1.24 106.89
CA VAL A 103 19.37 1.40 105.67
C VAL A 103 19.39 0.11 104.87
N THR A 104 19.58 -1.04 105.53
CA THR A 104 19.55 -2.36 104.88
C THR A 104 18.17 -2.63 104.29
N ALA A 105 17.08 -2.34 105.01
CA ALA A 105 15.72 -2.46 104.49
C ALA A 105 15.52 -1.58 103.24
N GLN A 106 15.86 -0.29 103.30
CA GLN A 106 15.74 0.63 102.16
C GLN A 106 16.58 0.18 100.97
N PHE A 107 17.81 -0.29 101.19
CA PHE A 107 18.67 -0.77 100.12
C PHE A 107 18.10 -2.05 99.47
N THR A 108 17.56 -2.97 100.27
CA THR A 108 16.94 -4.18 99.73
C THR A 108 15.67 -3.86 98.93
N GLU A 109 14.89 -2.87 99.35
CA GLU A 109 13.70 -2.40 98.64
C GLU A 109 14.10 -1.71 97.32
N ALA A 110 15.04 -0.75 97.37
CA ALA A 110 15.55 -0.09 96.17
C ALA A 110 16.17 -1.07 95.16
N ARG A 111 16.86 -2.12 95.64
CA ARG A 111 17.42 -3.16 94.78
C ARG A 111 16.32 -4.01 94.13
N LYS A 112 15.25 -4.33 94.86
CA LYS A 112 14.08 -5.02 94.31
C LYS A 112 13.41 -4.16 93.26
N ASP A 113 13.15 -2.89 93.54
CA ASP A 113 12.54 -1.95 92.60
C ASP A 113 13.37 -1.80 91.32
N LEU A 114 14.70 -1.66 91.45
CA LEU A 114 15.59 -1.58 90.31
C LEU A 114 15.58 -2.88 89.49
N SER A 115 15.53 -4.06 90.12
CA SER A 115 15.42 -5.33 89.39
C SER A 115 14.11 -5.45 88.62
N VAL A 116 12.98 -5.03 89.22
CA VAL A 116 11.67 -5.01 88.55
C VAL A 116 11.67 -4.03 87.38
N GLN A 117 12.26 -2.84 87.54
CA GLN A 117 12.39 -1.87 86.45
C GLN A 117 13.29 -2.38 85.33
N ALA A 118 14.40 -3.04 85.65
CA ALA A 118 15.30 -3.63 84.66
C ALA A 118 14.63 -4.76 83.87
N GLU A 119 13.84 -5.61 84.53
CA GLU A 119 13.05 -6.65 83.88
C GLU A 119 11.94 -6.05 83.00
N ALA A 120 11.23 -5.03 83.47
CA ALA A 120 10.21 -4.34 82.69
C ALA A 120 10.80 -3.65 81.45
N LEU A 121 11.98 -3.02 81.58
CA LEU A 121 12.68 -2.40 80.46
C LEU A 121 13.13 -3.46 79.45
N ARG A 122 13.65 -4.60 79.91
CA ARG A 122 14.06 -5.71 79.05
C ARG A 122 12.87 -6.27 78.27
N GLN A 123 11.74 -6.48 78.94
CA GLN A 123 10.50 -6.93 78.27
C GLN A 123 10.02 -5.91 77.23
N ALA A 124 10.07 -4.61 77.55
CA ALA A 124 9.70 -3.56 76.59
C ALA A 124 10.64 -3.52 75.37
N GLN A 125 11.95 -3.73 75.57
CA GLN A 125 12.93 -3.85 74.48
C GLN A 125 12.67 -5.07 73.61
N ASP A 126 12.36 -6.23 74.21
CA ASP A 126 12.05 -7.45 73.48
C ASP A 126 10.77 -7.29 72.63
N VAL A 127 9.73 -6.64 73.18
CA VAL A 127 8.50 -6.33 72.43
C VAL A 127 8.79 -5.37 71.28
N LEU A 128 9.53 -4.29 71.52
CA LEU A 128 9.89 -3.34 70.47
C LEU A 128 10.75 -3.99 69.38
N ALA A 129 11.68 -4.87 69.74
CA ALA A 129 12.49 -5.63 68.79
C ALA A 129 11.62 -6.55 67.91
N GLN A 130 10.61 -7.21 68.50
CA GLN A 130 9.66 -8.02 67.74
C GLN A 130 8.78 -7.18 66.81
N GLU A 131 8.32 -6.02 67.26
CA GLU A 131 7.51 -5.12 66.42
C GLU A 131 8.31 -4.54 65.25
N THR A 132 9.55 -4.11 65.51
CA THR A 132 10.45 -3.61 64.45
C THR A 132 10.76 -4.70 63.42
N GLN A 133 11.01 -5.94 63.85
CA GLN A 133 11.18 -7.06 62.94
C GLN A 133 9.92 -7.33 62.11
N ARG A 134 8.74 -7.36 62.74
CA ARG A 134 7.46 -7.55 62.02
C ARG A 134 7.20 -6.45 60.99
N LEU A 135 7.55 -5.21 61.31
CA LEU A 135 7.43 -4.08 60.38
C LEU A 135 8.42 -4.21 59.22
N ALA A 136 9.66 -4.63 59.51
CA ALA A 136 10.68 -4.90 58.49
C ALA A 136 10.22 -6.02 57.54
N ASP A 137 9.81 -7.17 58.07
CA ASP A 137 9.31 -8.31 57.28
C ASP A 137 8.10 -7.90 56.41
N ARG A 138 7.20 -7.09 56.96
CA ARG A 138 6.04 -6.57 56.23
C ARG A 138 6.43 -5.60 55.11
N SER A 139 7.43 -4.74 55.35
CA SER A 139 7.94 -3.84 54.32
C SER A 139 8.60 -4.61 53.17
N GLU A 140 9.43 -5.61 53.49
CA GLU A 140 10.05 -6.47 52.47
C GLU A 140 8.99 -7.24 51.66
N ALA A 141 7.96 -7.76 52.33
CA ALA A 141 6.86 -8.43 51.65
C ALA A 141 6.09 -7.49 50.71
N TYR A 142 5.91 -6.23 51.09
CA TYR A 142 5.29 -5.22 50.21
C TYR A 142 6.19 -4.84 49.04
N ASP A 143 7.49 -4.69 49.26
CA ASP A 143 8.44 -4.37 48.20
C ASP A 143 8.50 -5.51 47.17
N MET A 144 8.53 -6.78 47.63
CA MET A 144 8.45 -7.94 46.75
C MET A 144 7.12 -8.00 45.98
N ALA A 145 6.00 -7.70 46.65
CA ALA A 145 4.69 -7.66 46.00
C ALA A 145 4.62 -6.55 44.94
N MET A 146 5.20 -5.37 45.23
CA MET A 146 5.26 -4.25 44.29
C MET A 146 6.11 -4.62 43.08
N GLN A 147 7.32 -5.15 43.28
CA GLN A 147 8.18 -5.62 42.20
C GLN A 147 7.49 -6.69 41.33
N ALA A 148 6.76 -7.62 41.94
CA ALA A 148 5.98 -8.61 41.21
C ALA A 148 4.86 -7.97 40.37
N ARG A 149 4.20 -6.92 40.87
CA ARG A 149 3.19 -6.16 40.09
C ARG A 149 3.83 -5.35 38.98
N ASP A 150 4.95 -4.69 39.23
CA ASP A 150 5.70 -3.94 38.21
C ASP A 150 6.18 -4.85 37.09
N ALA A 151 6.67 -6.05 37.43
CA ALA A 151 7.02 -7.08 36.46
C ALA A 151 5.80 -7.55 35.64
N GLN A 152 4.64 -7.74 36.27
CA GLN A 152 3.39 -8.07 35.56
C GLN A 152 2.95 -6.94 34.63
N ILE A 153 3.05 -5.67 35.05
CA ILE A 153 2.73 -4.51 34.23
C ILE A 153 3.67 -4.43 33.03
N ALA A 154 4.96 -4.66 33.23
CA ALA A 154 5.95 -4.66 32.16
C ALA A 154 5.67 -5.77 31.13
N GLU A 155 5.34 -6.98 31.59
CA GLU A 155 5.00 -8.12 30.72
C GLU A 155 3.72 -7.85 29.93
N MET A 156 2.67 -7.36 30.59
CA MET A 156 1.43 -6.95 29.92
C MET A 156 1.68 -5.82 28.92
N GLY A 157 2.57 -4.88 29.24
CA GLY A 157 3.02 -3.82 28.33
C GLY A 157 3.69 -4.39 27.07
N ARG A 158 4.58 -5.39 27.23
CA ARG A 158 5.18 -6.11 26.09
C ARG A 158 4.13 -6.80 25.24
N LEU A 159 3.20 -7.53 25.86
CA LEU A 159 2.15 -8.24 25.14
C LEU A 159 1.26 -7.29 24.34
N VAL A 160 0.89 -6.13 24.92
CA VAL A 160 0.13 -5.10 24.21
C VAL A 160 0.91 -4.55 23.02
N GLN A 161 2.21 -4.28 23.16
CA GLN A 161 3.05 -3.82 22.05
C GLN A 161 3.15 -4.86 20.94
N GLU A 162 3.33 -6.14 21.28
CA GLU A 162 3.38 -7.24 20.30
C GLU A 162 2.04 -7.37 19.56
N LEU A 163 0.92 -7.34 20.26
CA LEU A 163 -0.41 -7.38 19.64
C LEU A 163 -0.67 -6.16 18.75
N GLN A 164 -0.20 -4.97 19.16
CA GLN A 164 -0.29 -3.76 18.32
C GLN A 164 0.54 -3.90 17.03
N GLN A 165 1.74 -4.46 17.10
CA GLN A 165 2.57 -4.73 15.93
C GLN A 165 1.94 -5.77 15.01
N GLN A 166 1.39 -6.86 15.56
CA GLN A 166 0.67 -7.88 14.80
C GLN A 166 -0.57 -7.29 14.12
N LEU A 167 -1.34 -6.45 14.81
CA LEU A 167 -2.50 -5.77 14.26
C LEU A 167 -2.08 -4.84 13.12
N ALA A 168 -1.07 -4.00 13.31
CA ALA A 168 -0.55 -3.11 12.27
C ALA A 168 -0.10 -3.90 11.03
N GLY A 169 0.69 -4.96 11.21
CA GLY A 169 1.13 -5.83 10.11
C GLY A 169 -0.05 -6.49 9.38
N SER A 170 -1.08 -6.94 10.11
CA SER A 170 -2.29 -7.51 9.50
C SER A 170 -3.08 -6.48 8.68
N GLN A 171 -3.15 -5.23 9.16
CA GLN A 171 -3.82 -4.13 8.46
C GLN A 171 -3.08 -3.74 7.18
N GLU A 172 -1.75 -3.72 7.21
CA GLU A 172 -0.91 -3.49 6.03
C GLU A 172 -1.10 -4.60 4.98
N MET A 173 -1.08 -5.87 5.40
CA MET A 173 -1.35 -7.00 4.49
C MET A 173 -2.74 -6.93 3.87
N LEU A 174 -3.77 -6.59 4.67
CA LEU A 174 -5.14 -6.40 4.17
C LEU A 174 -5.23 -5.22 3.19
N ALA A 175 -4.55 -4.11 3.48
CA ALA A 175 -4.49 -2.94 2.60
C ALA A 175 -3.81 -3.29 1.26
N ALA A 176 -2.68 -4.00 1.32
CA ALA A 176 -1.96 -4.48 0.15
C ALA A 176 -2.84 -5.40 -0.71
N SER A 177 -3.46 -6.42 -0.12
CA SER A 177 -4.35 -7.35 -0.82
C SER A 177 -5.59 -6.65 -1.42
N ARG A 178 -6.17 -5.67 -0.72
CA ARG A 178 -7.26 -4.84 -1.26
C ARG A 178 -6.80 -4.00 -2.45
N SER A 179 -5.61 -3.43 -2.38
CA SER A 179 -5.04 -2.63 -3.47
C SER A 179 -4.76 -3.48 -4.71
N GLU A 180 -4.20 -4.69 -4.52
CA GLU A 180 -3.96 -5.66 -5.59
C GLU A 180 -5.28 -6.13 -6.20
N SER A 181 -6.27 -6.49 -5.38
CA SER A 181 -7.61 -6.85 -5.85
C SER A 181 -8.26 -5.74 -6.68
N LYS A 182 -8.07 -4.46 -6.28
CA LYS A 182 -8.55 -3.31 -7.05
C LYS A 182 -7.81 -3.18 -8.38
N GLN A 183 -6.48 -3.34 -8.38
CA GLN A 183 -5.68 -3.29 -9.61
C GLN A 183 -6.06 -4.40 -10.59
N LEU A 184 -6.23 -5.64 -10.11
CA LEU A 184 -6.67 -6.77 -10.93
C LEU A 184 -8.07 -6.55 -11.52
N ARG A 185 -9.01 -5.99 -10.74
CA ARG A 185 -10.34 -5.62 -11.26
C ARG A 185 -10.26 -4.57 -12.36
N LEU A 186 -9.46 -3.52 -12.17
CA LEU A 186 -9.27 -2.47 -13.17
C LEU A 186 -8.59 -3.01 -14.44
N ALA A 187 -7.60 -3.90 -14.30
CA ALA A 187 -6.95 -4.56 -15.42
C ALA A 187 -7.93 -5.46 -16.18
N ALA A 188 -8.74 -6.25 -15.48
CA ALA A 188 -9.77 -7.09 -16.09
C ALA A 188 -10.85 -6.27 -16.81
N ASP A 189 -11.29 -5.15 -16.22
CA ASP A 189 -12.21 -4.21 -16.89
C ASP A 189 -11.59 -3.59 -18.14
N ALA A 190 -10.30 -3.22 -18.09
CA ALA A 190 -9.61 -2.67 -19.25
C ALA A 190 -9.46 -3.69 -20.37
N GLU A 191 -9.12 -4.94 -20.06
CA GLU A 191 -9.06 -6.02 -21.05
C GLU A 191 -10.43 -6.35 -21.64
N ARG A 192 -11.49 -6.38 -20.82
CA ARG A 192 -12.88 -6.52 -21.33
C ARG A 192 -13.23 -5.44 -22.33
N ARG A 193 -12.99 -4.16 -22.00
CA ARG A 193 -13.25 -3.05 -22.92
C ARG A 193 -12.44 -3.14 -24.21
N ARG A 194 -11.18 -3.59 -24.13
CA ARG A 194 -10.33 -3.83 -25.32
C ARG A 194 -10.90 -4.94 -26.20
N GLN A 195 -11.38 -6.03 -25.61
CA GLN A 195 -12.01 -7.13 -26.33
C GLN A 195 -13.32 -6.69 -26.99
N GLU A 196 -14.19 -6.00 -26.25
CA GLU A 196 -15.44 -5.44 -26.78
C GLU A 196 -15.18 -4.48 -27.95
N ALA A 197 -14.19 -3.60 -27.84
CA ALA A 197 -13.80 -2.70 -28.92
C ALA A 197 -13.35 -3.47 -30.18
N LYS A 198 -12.47 -4.47 -30.02
CA LYS A 198 -12.02 -5.32 -31.13
C LYS A 198 -13.19 -6.10 -31.75
N GLU A 199 -14.10 -6.63 -30.94
CA GLU A 199 -15.29 -7.33 -31.45
C GLU A 199 -16.17 -6.40 -32.28
N VAL A 200 -16.38 -5.16 -31.84
CA VAL A 200 -17.13 -4.15 -32.59
C VAL A 200 -16.42 -3.81 -33.90
N GLU A 201 -15.10 -3.63 -33.89
CA GLU A 201 -14.30 -3.40 -35.09
C GLU A 201 -14.43 -4.57 -36.08
N HIS A 202 -14.20 -5.80 -35.63
CA HIS A 202 -14.32 -7.00 -36.46
C HIS A 202 -15.73 -7.20 -37.01
N ARG A 203 -16.78 -6.94 -36.20
CA ARG A 203 -18.16 -6.98 -36.69
C ARG A 203 -18.38 -5.92 -37.77
N GLY A 204 -17.88 -4.70 -37.59
CA GLY A 204 -17.96 -3.63 -38.59
C GLY A 204 -17.17 -3.92 -39.87
N GLU A 205 -16.02 -4.58 -39.78
CA GLU A 205 -15.25 -5.02 -40.95
C GLU A 205 -15.99 -6.11 -41.72
N ARG A 206 -16.56 -7.09 -41.00
CA ARG A 206 -17.36 -8.16 -41.60
C ARG A 206 -18.57 -7.62 -42.35
N THR A 207 -19.34 -6.73 -41.73
CA THR A 207 -20.49 -6.12 -42.41
C THR A 207 -20.07 -5.34 -43.65
N ARG A 208 -18.98 -4.57 -43.60
CA ARG A 208 -18.44 -3.85 -44.77
C ARG A 208 -18.02 -4.81 -45.90
N LEU A 209 -17.39 -5.94 -45.57
CA LEU A 209 -17.00 -6.95 -46.56
C LEU A 209 -18.22 -7.65 -47.15
N GLU A 210 -19.22 -8.00 -46.33
CA GLU A 210 -20.49 -8.58 -46.75
C GLU A 210 -21.26 -7.63 -47.68
N GLU A 211 -21.35 -6.34 -47.34
CA GLU A 211 -21.97 -5.32 -48.19
C GLU A 211 -21.24 -5.17 -49.53
N ARG A 212 -19.90 -5.15 -49.52
CA ARG A 212 -19.10 -5.11 -50.75
C ARG A 212 -19.32 -6.34 -51.63
N ALA A 213 -19.33 -7.53 -51.03
CA ALA A 213 -19.57 -8.78 -51.73
C ALA A 213 -20.98 -8.81 -52.34
N GLN A 214 -22.02 -8.44 -51.57
CA GLN A 214 -23.39 -8.35 -52.07
C GLN A 214 -23.52 -7.31 -53.18
N ALA A 215 -22.86 -6.15 -53.07
CA ALA A 215 -22.86 -5.13 -54.12
C ALA A 215 -22.17 -5.63 -55.40
N GLN A 216 -21.05 -6.36 -55.27
CA GLN A 216 -20.37 -6.98 -56.39
C GLN A 216 -21.23 -8.07 -57.05
N GLU A 217 -21.86 -8.92 -56.24
CA GLU A 217 -22.79 -9.96 -56.72
C GLU A 217 -23.94 -9.34 -57.51
N ARG A 218 -24.58 -8.28 -56.99
CA ARG A 218 -25.64 -7.54 -57.70
C ARG A 218 -25.15 -6.95 -59.01
N ARG A 219 -23.94 -6.38 -59.06
CA ARG A 219 -23.33 -5.84 -60.28
C ARG A 219 -23.11 -6.93 -61.33
N LEU A 220 -22.49 -8.05 -60.94
CA LEU A 220 -22.23 -9.17 -61.83
C LEU A 220 -23.53 -9.79 -62.35
N ASN A 221 -24.55 -9.95 -61.50
CA ASN A 221 -25.86 -10.44 -61.92
C ASN A 221 -26.51 -9.49 -62.94
N ALA A 222 -26.43 -8.17 -62.73
CA ALA A 222 -26.92 -7.19 -63.69
C ALA A 222 -26.16 -7.23 -65.03
N GLU A 223 -24.84 -7.47 -65.01
CA GLU A 223 -24.03 -7.64 -66.23
C GLU A 223 -24.39 -8.93 -66.97
N VAL A 224 -24.61 -10.04 -66.26
CA VAL A 224 -25.10 -11.30 -66.84
C VAL A 224 -26.47 -11.10 -67.48
N ASP A 225 -27.39 -10.40 -66.82
CA ASP A 225 -28.71 -10.12 -67.37
C ASP A 225 -28.64 -9.19 -68.60
N ARG A 226 -27.77 -8.18 -68.59
CA ARG A 226 -27.48 -7.37 -69.79
C ARG A 226 -26.94 -8.25 -70.92
N ALA A 227 -25.93 -9.08 -70.66
CA ALA A 227 -25.37 -9.98 -71.66
C ALA A 227 -26.41 -10.98 -72.21
N ARG A 228 -27.32 -11.48 -71.35
CA ARG A 228 -28.46 -12.32 -71.77
C ARG A 228 -29.43 -11.55 -72.67
N GLN A 229 -29.77 -10.32 -72.32
CA GLN A 229 -30.66 -9.47 -73.11
C GLN A 229 -30.02 -9.10 -74.46
N GLU A 230 -28.73 -8.77 -74.47
CA GLU A 230 -27.96 -8.51 -75.69
C GLU A 230 -27.88 -9.74 -76.58
N SER A 231 -27.55 -10.90 -76.01
CA SER A 231 -27.54 -12.19 -76.72
C SER A 231 -28.92 -12.51 -77.31
N LYS A 232 -30.01 -12.33 -76.55
CA LYS A 232 -31.38 -12.50 -77.04
C LYS A 232 -31.71 -11.53 -78.18
N ARG A 233 -31.29 -10.26 -78.06
CA ARG A 233 -31.50 -9.25 -79.11
C ARG A 233 -30.73 -9.59 -80.38
N LEU A 234 -29.47 -10.04 -80.25
CA LEU A 234 -28.65 -10.47 -81.39
C LEU A 234 -29.24 -11.73 -82.05
N ALA A 235 -29.69 -12.71 -81.26
CA ALA A 235 -30.36 -13.90 -81.78
C ALA A 235 -31.62 -13.55 -82.58
N LEU A 236 -32.47 -12.65 -82.08
CA LEU A 236 -33.66 -12.17 -82.80
C LEU A 236 -33.31 -11.43 -84.09
N LYS A 237 -32.23 -10.62 -84.10
CA LYS A 237 -31.73 -9.97 -85.32
C LYS A 237 -31.24 -10.99 -86.33
N LEU A 238 -30.42 -11.96 -85.91
CA LEU A 238 -29.94 -13.04 -86.77
C LEU A 238 -31.09 -13.88 -87.34
N GLU A 239 -32.12 -14.17 -86.54
CA GLU A 239 -33.31 -14.87 -87.03
C GLU A 239 -34.09 -14.00 -88.03
N GLY A 240 -34.23 -12.70 -87.78
CA GLY A 240 -34.83 -11.74 -88.71
C GLY A 240 -34.06 -11.65 -90.03
N ASP A 241 -32.74 -11.50 -89.97
CA ASP A 241 -31.84 -11.45 -91.12
C ASP A 241 -31.83 -12.77 -91.89
N ALA A 242 -31.85 -13.91 -91.19
CA ALA A 242 -31.98 -15.24 -91.80
C ALA A 242 -33.33 -15.41 -92.50
N ARG A 243 -34.44 -14.96 -91.91
CA ARG A 243 -35.76 -14.94 -92.55
C ARG A 243 -35.79 -14.01 -93.76
N ALA A 244 -35.19 -12.83 -93.68
CA ALA A 244 -35.10 -11.89 -94.80
C ALA A 244 -34.25 -12.47 -95.94
N SER A 245 -33.11 -13.07 -95.61
CA SER A 245 -32.24 -13.77 -96.56
C SER A 245 -32.95 -14.96 -97.20
N ALA A 246 -33.67 -15.77 -96.41
CA ALA A 246 -34.47 -16.88 -96.91
C ALA A 246 -35.60 -16.42 -97.84
N LYS A 247 -36.30 -15.33 -97.51
CA LYS A 247 -37.31 -14.70 -98.40
C LYS A 247 -36.67 -14.15 -99.68
N SER A 248 -35.51 -13.52 -99.58
CA SER A 248 -34.78 -13.04 -100.75
C SER A 248 -34.33 -14.19 -101.65
N LEU A 249 -33.88 -15.30 -101.05
CA LEU A 249 -33.49 -16.50 -101.77
C LEU A 249 -34.70 -17.20 -102.40
N SER A 250 -35.84 -17.28 -101.69
CA SER A 250 -37.07 -17.84 -102.27
C SER A 250 -37.57 -16.97 -103.43
N ALA A 251 -37.55 -15.64 -103.28
CA ALA A 251 -37.91 -14.72 -104.35
C ALA A 251 -36.93 -14.80 -105.54
N SER A 252 -35.64 -15.00 -105.31
CA SER A 252 -34.68 -15.21 -106.41
C SER A 252 -34.86 -16.57 -107.08
N LEU A 253 -35.20 -17.61 -106.32
CA LEU A 253 -35.56 -18.93 -106.86
C LEU A 253 -36.87 -18.90 -107.63
N GLU A 254 -37.89 -18.16 -107.19
CA GLU A 254 -39.13 -17.95 -107.94
C GLU A 254 -38.86 -17.22 -109.25
N LYS A 255 -38.09 -16.13 -109.22
CA LYS A 255 -37.62 -15.46 -110.44
C LYS A 255 -36.81 -16.40 -111.34
N ALA A 256 -35.96 -17.25 -110.77
CA ALA A 256 -35.20 -18.24 -111.54
C ALA A 256 -36.14 -19.27 -112.20
N ARG A 257 -37.15 -19.77 -111.49
CA ARG A 257 -38.18 -20.66 -112.04
C ARG A 257 -39.03 -19.98 -113.11
N GLU A 258 -39.39 -18.71 -112.92
CA GLU A 258 -40.06 -17.91 -113.93
C GLU A 258 -39.19 -17.83 -115.18
N LEU A 259 -37.90 -17.48 -115.04
CA LEU A 259 -36.96 -17.43 -116.17
C LEU A 259 -36.77 -18.80 -116.82
N GLU A 260 -36.66 -19.90 -116.05
CA GLU A 260 -36.61 -21.26 -116.57
C GLU A 260 -37.88 -21.62 -117.35
N ALA A 261 -39.07 -21.26 -116.85
CA ALA A 261 -40.33 -21.43 -117.55
C ALA A 261 -40.35 -20.61 -118.86
N HIS A 262 -39.86 -19.37 -118.84
CA HIS A 262 -39.69 -18.56 -120.05
C HIS A 262 -38.68 -19.20 -121.02
N VAL A 263 -37.61 -19.83 -120.54
CA VAL A 263 -36.68 -20.57 -121.38
C VAL A 263 -37.34 -21.80 -121.99
N VAL A 264 -38.15 -22.55 -121.24
CA VAL A 264 -38.91 -23.70 -121.76
C VAL A 264 -39.93 -23.25 -122.81
N THR A 265 -40.67 -22.16 -122.59
CA THR A 265 -41.59 -21.62 -123.60
C THR A 265 -40.84 -21.17 -124.85
N LEU A 266 -39.73 -20.43 -124.70
CA LEU A 266 -38.88 -20.05 -125.82
C LEU A 266 -38.25 -21.27 -126.54
N GLN A 267 -37.90 -22.32 -125.80
CA GLN A 267 -37.42 -23.57 -126.38
C GLN A 267 -38.53 -24.31 -127.14
N ALA A 268 -39.77 -24.29 -126.64
CA ALA A 268 -40.93 -24.84 -127.33
C ALA A 268 -41.28 -24.04 -128.59
N GLU A 269 -41.23 -22.70 -128.53
CA GLU A 269 -41.37 -21.82 -129.69
C GLU A 269 -40.27 -22.07 -130.71
N LYS A 270 -39.00 -22.18 -130.27
CA LYS A 270 -37.88 -22.56 -131.13
C LYS A 270 -38.08 -23.94 -131.75
N ALA A 271 -38.55 -24.93 -130.99
CA ALA A 271 -38.84 -26.27 -131.51
C ALA A 271 -40.00 -26.23 -132.54
N GLY A 272 -41.01 -25.40 -132.32
CA GLY A 272 -42.06 -25.09 -133.29
C GLY A 272 -41.48 -24.51 -134.57
N LEU A 273 -40.69 -23.45 -134.47
CA LEU A 273 -40.01 -22.82 -135.63
C LEU A 273 -39.06 -23.78 -136.36
N VAL A 274 -38.40 -24.70 -135.64
CA VAL A 274 -37.55 -25.74 -136.26
C VAL A 274 -38.39 -26.75 -137.02
N LYS A 275 -39.55 -27.18 -136.47
CA LYS A 275 -40.50 -28.03 -137.19
C LYS A 275 -41.05 -27.34 -138.43
N ASP A 276 -41.43 -26.06 -138.32
CA ASP A 276 -41.90 -25.27 -139.46
C ASP A 276 -40.80 -25.11 -140.52
N LEU A 277 -39.56 -24.90 -140.10
CA LEU A 277 -38.41 -24.88 -141.01
C LEU A 277 -38.14 -26.23 -141.65
N GLN A 278 -38.31 -27.35 -140.93
CA GLN A 278 -38.18 -28.70 -141.48
C GLN A 278 -39.31 -29.00 -142.48
N ALA A 279 -40.55 -28.64 -142.16
CA ALA A 279 -41.68 -28.73 -143.08
C ALA A 279 -41.42 -27.92 -144.36
N ALA A 280 -40.98 -26.67 -144.24
CA ALA A 280 -40.57 -25.86 -145.39
C ALA A 280 -39.39 -26.47 -146.15
N ARG A 281 -38.44 -27.12 -145.46
CA ARG A 281 -37.31 -27.81 -146.10
C ARG A 281 -37.75 -29.05 -146.86
N ASP A 282 -38.65 -29.84 -146.29
CA ASP A 282 -39.17 -31.04 -146.93
C ASP A 282 -40.11 -30.67 -148.08
N GLU A 283 -40.88 -29.59 -147.97
CA GLU A 283 -41.58 -28.98 -149.12
C GLU A 283 -40.60 -28.54 -150.22
N THR A 284 -39.46 -27.91 -149.87
CA THR A 284 -38.45 -27.57 -150.88
C THR A 284 -37.75 -28.79 -151.47
N LYS A 285 -37.61 -29.89 -150.73
CA LYS A 285 -37.09 -31.16 -151.25
C LYS A 285 -38.10 -31.83 -152.17
N ASP A 286 -39.39 -31.84 -151.82
CA ASP A 286 -40.46 -32.38 -152.67
C ASP A 286 -40.60 -31.56 -153.96
N LEU A 287 -40.48 -30.24 -153.89
CA LEU A 287 -40.44 -29.38 -155.07
C LEU A 287 -39.19 -29.62 -155.92
N ARG A 288 -38.03 -29.87 -155.30
CA ARG A 288 -36.81 -30.28 -156.02
C ARG A 288 -36.93 -31.67 -156.65
N ALA A 289 -37.54 -32.64 -155.96
CA ALA A 289 -37.78 -33.97 -156.49
C ALA A 289 -38.74 -33.93 -157.68
N LYS A 290 -39.79 -33.10 -157.63
CA LYS A 290 -40.70 -32.84 -158.76
C LYS A 290 -40.00 -32.16 -159.94
N LEU A 291 -39.01 -31.28 -159.67
CA LEU A 291 -38.21 -30.63 -160.71
C LEU A 291 -37.24 -31.62 -161.37
N GLU A 292 -36.56 -32.45 -160.57
CA GLU A 292 -35.66 -33.51 -161.02
C GLU A 292 -36.42 -34.56 -161.84
N GLN A 293 -37.61 -34.97 -161.40
CA GLN A 293 -38.47 -35.90 -162.13
C GLN A 293 -38.90 -35.34 -163.50
N ARG A 294 -39.26 -34.04 -163.57
CA ARG A 294 -39.52 -33.38 -164.85
C ARG A 294 -38.28 -33.26 -165.73
N SER A 295 -37.10 -33.08 -165.13
CA SER A 295 -35.84 -32.99 -165.87
C SER A 295 -35.40 -34.33 -166.44
N THR A 296 -35.64 -35.44 -165.73
CA THR A 296 -35.35 -36.81 -166.18
C THR A 296 -36.35 -37.29 -167.22
N GLU A 297 -37.63 -36.91 -167.13
CA GLU A 297 -38.63 -37.12 -168.19
C GLU A 297 -38.25 -36.37 -169.48
N MET A 298 -37.77 -35.12 -169.36
CA MET A 298 -37.27 -34.33 -170.49
C MET A 298 -36.01 -34.94 -171.12
N PHE A 299 -35.09 -35.48 -170.30
CA PHE A 299 -33.88 -36.16 -170.77
C PHE A 299 -34.18 -37.51 -171.43
N ALA A 300 -35.20 -38.24 -170.96
CA ALA A 300 -35.64 -39.49 -171.55
C ALA A 300 -36.18 -39.30 -172.97
N VAL A 301 -37.03 -38.28 -173.18
CA VAL A 301 -37.56 -37.90 -174.52
C VAL A 301 -36.44 -37.47 -175.47
N LEU A 302 -35.42 -36.76 -174.97
CA LEU A 302 -34.26 -36.36 -175.78
C LEU A 302 -33.30 -37.52 -176.10
N SER A 303 -33.30 -38.59 -175.29
CA SER A 303 -32.47 -39.77 -175.53
C SER A 303 -33.09 -40.74 -176.56
N GLU A 304 -34.41 -40.80 -176.64
CA GLU A 304 -35.13 -41.70 -177.55
C GLU A 304 -35.04 -41.27 -179.02
N LEU A 305 -34.83 -39.97 -179.28
CA LEU A 305 -34.61 -39.40 -180.61
C LEU A 305 -33.15 -39.47 -181.09
N ARG A 306 -32.20 -39.84 -180.23
CA ARG A 306 -30.75 -39.84 -180.53
C ARG A 306 -30.25 -41.13 -181.18
N ASP A 307 -30.90 -42.26 -180.98
CA ASP A 307 -30.37 -43.57 -181.42
C ASP A 307 -30.94 -44.09 -182.75
N ARG A 308 -31.58 -43.24 -183.58
CA ARG A 308 -31.98 -43.60 -184.96
C ARG A 308 -31.47 -42.60 -186.02
N LEU A 309 -30.32 -42.97 -186.61
CA LEU A 309 -29.74 -42.60 -187.93
C LEU A 309 -28.81 -41.36 -188.08
N PRO A 310 -27.90 -41.36 -189.10
CA PRO A 310 -26.54 -40.79 -188.98
C PRO A 310 -26.15 -39.63 -189.94
N THR A 311 -25.01 -39.00 -189.59
CA THR A 311 -24.00 -38.25 -190.39
C THR A 311 -24.23 -36.80 -190.91
N ILE A 312 -23.22 -35.96 -190.56
CA ILE A 312 -22.61 -34.72 -191.16
C ILE A 312 -23.29 -33.32 -190.92
N PRO A 313 -22.58 -32.17 -191.10
CA PRO A 313 -21.89 -31.38 -190.05
C PRO A 313 -22.40 -29.91 -189.92
N THR A 314 -21.70 -29.12 -189.06
CA THR A 314 -21.29 -27.70 -189.16
C THR A 314 -21.73 -26.75 -188.01
N SER A 315 -20.78 -25.89 -187.62
CA SER A 315 -20.84 -24.49 -187.12
C SER A 315 -21.04 -24.16 -185.62
N ASP A 316 -20.00 -23.50 -185.09
CA ASP A 316 -19.96 -22.39 -184.10
C ASP A 316 -20.94 -21.21 -184.45
N PRO A 317 -21.20 -20.13 -183.64
CA PRO A 317 -20.29 -19.48 -182.66
C PRO A 317 -20.94 -18.74 -181.42
N VAL A 318 -20.08 -18.01 -180.68
CA VAL A 318 -20.28 -16.72 -179.92
C VAL A 318 -20.66 -16.70 -178.42
N GLN A 319 -19.62 -16.37 -177.63
CA GLN A 319 -19.45 -15.35 -176.56
C GLN A 319 -20.66 -14.64 -175.89
N SER A 320 -20.56 -14.41 -174.56
CA SER A 320 -20.55 -13.05 -173.96
C SER A 320 -20.19 -13.01 -172.47
N THR A 321 -19.60 -11.89 -172.08
CA THR A 321 -18.96 -11.48 -170.82
C THR A 321 -19.89 -10.66 -169.90
N LEU A 322 -19.44 -10.41 -168.65
CA LEU A 322 -19.58 -9.21 -167.77
C LEU A 322 -19.95 -9.62 -166.32
N LYS A 323 -19.15 -9.40 -165.25
CA LYS A 323 -18.67 -8.18 -164.54
C LYS A 323 -19.73 -7.40 -163.72
N THR A 324 -19.32 -7.07 -162.48
CA THR A 324 -19.79 -6.00 -161.53
C THR A 324 -21.10 -6.25 -160.76
N ARG A 325 -21.40 -5.70 -159.55
CA ARG A 325 -20.78 -4.79 -158.55
C ARG A 325 -21.63 -4.83 -157.25
N LYS A 326 -21.00 -4.65 -156.08
CA LYS A 326 -21.31 -3.72 -154.95
C LYS A 326 -22.77 -3.29 -154.64
N ALA A 327 -23.22 -3.48 -153.38
CA ALA A 327 -24.00 -2.57 -152.48
C ALA A 327 -24.57 -3.43 -151.32
N ARG A 328 -24.45 -3.18 -150.00
CA ARG A 328 -24.75 -2.05 -149.08
C ARG A 328 -26.24 -1.66 -148.97
N ALA A 329 -26.87 -2.10 -147.87
CA ALA A 329 -27.92 -1.43 -147.06
C ALA A 329 -28.28 -2.41 -145.91
N LYS A 330 -28.27 -2.13 -144.59
CA LYS A 330 -28.74 -1.00 -143.74
C LYS A 330 -30.27 -0.95 -143.58
N ALA A 331 -30.77 -1.46 -142.44
CA ALA A 331 -31.92 -0.98 -141.65
C ALA A 331 -31.98 -1.86 -140.37
N SER A 332 -31.83 -1.36 -139.13
CA SER A 332 -32.59 -0.36 -138.37
C SER A 332 -33.97 -0.85 -137.91
N ASN A 333 -34.08 -1.25 -136.65
CA ASN A 333 -34.98 -0.69 -135.60
C ASN A 333 -34.89 -1.59 -134.35
N ARG A 334 -34.54 -1.11 -133.15
CA ARG A 334 -35.24 -0.16 -132.26
C ARG A 334 -36.46 -0.82 -131.60
N SER A 335 -36.34 -1.22 -130.33
CA SER A 335 -36.93 -0.50 -129.19
C SER A 335 -36.87 -1.32 -127.89
N ASN A 336 -36.47 -0.60 -126.83
CA ASN A 336 -36.68 -0.83 -125.38
C ASN A 336 -36.13 -2.09 -124.71
#